data_AF-A0A7W4LQJ4-F1
#
_entry.id   AF-A0A7W4LQJ4-F1
#
_cell.length_a   1.000
_cell.length_b   1.000
_cell.length_c   1.000
_cell.angle_alpha   90.00
_cell.angle_beta   90.00
_cell.angle_gamma   90.00
#
_symmetry.space_group_name_H-M   'P 1'
#
loop_
_entity.id
_entity.type
_entity.pdbx_description
1 polymer ?
#
loop_
_entity_poly.entity_id
_entity_poly.type
_entity_poly.pdbx_seq_one_letter_code
_entity_poly.pdbx_strand_id
1 'polypeptide(L)' 'MNGMSETQRAQPINAQLLYLHRLSGVRYSATFESASSYALTPIHGAVRHASVKELANAEVWQLLP' A
#
# COMPACT_ATOMS: atom_id res chain seq x y z
N MET A 1 27.10 7.08 -15.25
CA MET A 1 26.21 6.04 -14.70
C MET A 1 26.66 5.74 -13.29
N ASN A 2 25.96 6.21 -12.26
CA ASN A 2 26.25 5.87 -10.87
C ASN A 2 24.95 5.74 -10.09
N GLY A 3 24.71 4.53 -9.59
CA GLY A 3 24.06 4.27 -8.31
C GLY A 3 22.61 4.73 -8.16
N MET A 4 21.69 4.14 -8.93
CA MET A 4 20.28 4.09 -8.53
C MET A 4 20.13 3.02 -7.43
N SER A 5 20.83 3.23 -6.31
CA SER A 5 20.70 2.38 -5.13
C SER A 5 19.35 2.69 -4.51
N GLU A 6 18.44 1.74 -4.72
CA GLU A 6 17.21 1.49 -3.99
C GLU A 6 16.99 2.48 -2.85
N THR A 7 16.18 3.49 -3.15
CA THR A 7 15.45 4.19 -2.11
C THR A 7 14.49 3.17 -1.50
N GLN A 8 14.98 2.31 -0.61
CA GLN A 8 14.23 1.86 0.55
C GLN A 8 13.85 3.14 1.28
N ARG A 9 12.81 3.81 0.78
CA ARG A 9 12.12 4.85 1.50
C ARG A 9 11.76 4.17 2.81
N ALA A 10 12.46 4.55 3.87
CA ALA A 10 11.97 4.40 5.21
C ALA A 10 10.59 5.06 5.19
N GLN A 11 9.57 4.26 4.93
CA GLN A 11 8.20 4.71 5.04
C GLN A 11 8.10 5.15 6.50
N PRO A 12 7.63 6.39 6.77
CA PRO A 12 7.37 6.79 8.14
C PRO A 12 6.62 5.64 8.81
N ILE A 13 7.02 5.28 10.02
CA ILE A 13 6.42 4.17 10.79
C ILE A 13 4.89 4.36 10.95
N ASN A 14 4.37 5.55 10.62
CA ASN A 14 2.96 5.94 10.60
C ASN A 14 2.44 6.43 9.22
N ALA A 15 3.10 6.12 8.10
CA ALA A 15 2.62 6.51 6.77
C ALA A 15 1.39 5.69 6.39
N GLN A 16 0.21 6.26 6.62
CA GLN A 16 -1.03 5.71 6.09
C GLN A 16 -1.07 5.98 4.59
N LEU A 17 -1.19 4.91 3.81
CA LEU A 17 -1.31 4.98 2.36
C LEU A 17 -2.77 4.78 1.98
N LEU A 18 -3.26 5.54 1.02
CA LEU A 18 -4.54 5.24 0.37
C LEU A 18 -4.27 4.31 -0.81
N TYR A 19 -4.94 3.17 -0.78
CA TYR A 19 -4.88 2.16 -1.81
C TYR A 19 -6.21 2.11 -2.59
N LEU A 20 -6.16 2.31 -3.92
CA LEU A 20 -7.32 2.18 -4.81
C LEU A 20 -7.21 0.90 -5.64
N HIS A 21 -8.12 -0.04 -5.40
CA HIS A 21 -8.23 -1.26 -6.19
C HIS A 21 -9.07 -1.00 -7.45
N ARG A 22 -8.39 -0.73 -8.58
CA ARG A 22 -9.03 -0.26 -9.83
C ARG A 22 -10.15 -1.15 -10.35
N LEU A 23 -10.01 -2.47 -10.25
CA LEU A 23 -11.00 -3.42 -10.76
C LEU A 23 -12.33 -3.36 -9.99
N SER A 24 -12.28 -3.07 -8.69
CA SER A 24 -13.46 -2.99 -7.84
C SER A 24 -13.95 -1.57 -7.56
N GLY A 25 -13.11 -0.55 -7.84
CA GLY A 25 -13.35 0.83 -7.44
C GLY A 25 -13.26 1.10 -5.93
N VAL A 26 -12.97 0.09 -5.11
CA VAL A 26 -12.90 0.21 -3.64
C VAL A 26 -11.61 0.91 -3.22
N ARG A 27 -11.75 1.84 -2.27
CA ARG A 27 -10.65 2.52 -1.60
C ARG A 27 -10.40 1.87 -0.24
N TYR A 28 -9.13 1.65 0.06
CA TYR A 28 -8.65 1.09 1.31
C TYR A 28 -7.65 2.05 1.95
N SER A 29 -7.70 2.17 3.28
CA SER A 29 -6.56 2.65 4.04
C SER A 29 -5.59 1.48 4.21
N ALA A 30 -4.38 1.63 3.69
CA ALA A 30 -3.32 0.64 3.75
C ALA A 30 -2.35 1.02 4.87
N THR A 31 -2.20 0.11 5.83
CA THR A 31 -1.22 0.21 6.92
C THR A 31 -0.13 -0.83 6.68
N PHE A 32 1.13 -0.40 6.77
CA PHE A 32 2.27 -1.30 6.63
C PHE A 32 2.36 -2.22 7.86
N GLU A 33 2.29 -3.53 7.65
CA GLU A 33 2.40 -4.52 8.74
C GLU A 33 3.79 -5.15 8.79
N SER A 34 4.37 -5.44 7.62
CA SER A 34 5.68 -6.06 7.51
C SER A 34 6.33 -5.72 6.16
N ALA A 35 7.61 -6.09 6.00
CA ALA A 35 8.38 -5.86 4.77
C ALA A 35 7.70 -6.30 3.47
N SER A 36 6.72 -7.21 3.55
CA SER A 36 6.02 -7.78 2.41
C SER A 36 4.49 -7.70 2.49
N SER A 37 3.90 -7.07 3.51
CA SER A 37 2.45 -7.08 3.73
C SER A 37 1.86 -5.75 4.21
N TYR A 38 0.60 -5.53 3.81
CA TYR A 38 -0.23 -4.43 4.25
C TYR A 38 -1.58 -4.93 4.75
N ALA A 39 -2.08 -4.29 5.81
CA ALA A 39 -3.47 -4.35 6.21
C ALA A 39 -4.26 -3.30 5.42
N LEU A 40 -5.24 -3.75 4.63
CA LEU A 40 -6.15 -2.94 3.85
C LEU A 40 -7.49 -2.83 4.58
N THR A 41 -7.81 -1.63 5.06
CA THR A 41 -9.07 -1.34 5.76
C THR A 41 -10.00 -0.59 4.80
N PRO A 42 -11.07 -1.21 4.29
CA PRO A 42 -12.07 -0.50 3.50
C PRO A 42 -12.94 0.40 4.40
N ILE A 43 -13.61 1.39 3.81
CA ILE A 43 -14.61 2.22 4.52
C ILE A 43 -15.75 1.35 5.06
N HIS A 44 -16.14 0.32 4.30
CA HIS A 44 -17.17 -0.64 4.67
C HIS A 44 -16.67 -2.06 4.41
N GLY A 45 -16.78 -2.94 5.41
CA GLY A 45 -16.43 -4.34 5.31
C GLY A 45 -15.29 -4.74 6.24
N ALA A 46 -14.75 -5.94 6.00
CA ALA A 46 -13.67 -6.50 6.78
C ALA A 46 -12.30 -6.02 6.28
N VAL A 47 -11.34 -5.94 7.21
CA VAL A 47 -9.93 -5.73 6.89
C VAL A 47 -9.43 -6.91 6.06
N ARG A 48 -8.63 -6.61 5.05
CA ARG A 48 -7.97 -7.61 4.20
C ARG A 48 -6.47 -7.45 4.32
N HIS A 49 -5.75 -8.56 4.46
CA HIS A 49 -4.30 -8.57 4.40
C HIS A 49 -3.87 -8.87 2.96
N ALA A 50 -2.97 -8.05 2.42
CA ALA A 50 -2.46 -8.20 1.07
C ALA A 50 -0.94 -8.05 1.05
N SER A 51 -0.28 -8.89 0.26
CA SER A 51 1.14 -8.82 0.02
C SER A 51 1.50 -7.77 -1.02
N VAL A 52 2.73 -7.25 -0.95
CA VAL A 52 3.28 -6.33 -1.98
C VAL A 52 3.13 -6.91 -3.40
N LYS A 53 3.20 -8.24 -3.56
CA LYS A 53 3.04 -8.92 -4.87
C LYS A 53 1.60 -8.88 -5.38
N GLU A 54 0.63 -9.16 -4.51
CA GLU A 54 -0.79 -9.01 -4.85
C GLU A 54 -1.11 -7.56 -5.21
N LEU A 55 -0.38 -6.65 -4.58
CA LEU A 55 -0.51 -5.22 -4.75
C LEU A 55 0.24 -4.65 -5.98
N ALA A 56 1.19 -5.38 -6.55
CA ALA A 56 2.00 -4.84 -7.65
C ALA A 56 1.21 -4.62 -8.96
N ASN A 57 0.09 -5.34 -9.14
CA ASN A 57 -0.57 -5.48 -10.44
C ASN A 57 -1.83 -4.62 -10.65
N ALA A 58 -2.35 -3.92 -9.63
CA ALA A 58 -3.72 -3.42 -9.67
C ALA A 58 -3.92 -1.92 -9.31
N GLU A 59 -2.90 -1.06 -9.24
CA GLU A 59 -2.94 -0.09 -8.13
C GLU A 59 -2.55 1.35 -8.48
N VAL A 60 -3.35 2.29 -7.98
CA VAL A 60 -2.93 3.67 -7.77
C VAL A 60 -2.71 3.81 -6.27
N TRP A 61 -1.46 4.11 -5.90
CA TRP A 61 -1.06 4.41 -4.53
C TRP A 61 -1.06 5.92 -4.34
N GLN A 62 -1.75 6.39 -3.31
CA GLN A 62 -1.73 7.80 -2.93
C GLN A 62 -1.28 7.92 -1.48
N LEU A 63 -0.24 8.71 -1.23
CA LEU A 63 0.13 9.10 0.13
C LEU A 63 -0.99 9.98 0.69
N LEU A 64 -1.48 9.65 1.89
CA LEU A 64 -2.35 10.55 2.61
C LEU A 64 -1.50 11.67 3.23
N PRO A 65 -1.92 12.94 3.12
CA PRO A 65 -1.24 14.07 3.75
C PRO A 65 -1.32 14.03 5.27
#